data_AF-A0A838J6E6-F1
#
_entry.id   AF-A0A838J6E6-F1
#
_cell.length_a   1.000
_cell.length_b   1.000
_cell.length_c   1.000
_cell.angle_alpha   90.00
_cell.angle_beta   90.00
_cell.angle_gamma   90.00
#
_symmetry.space_group_name_H-M   'P 1'
#
loop_
_entity.id
_entity.type
_entity.pdbx_description
1 polymer ?
#
loop_
_entity_poly.entity_id
_entity_poly.type
_entity_poly.pdbx_seq_one_letter_code
_entity_poly.pdbx_strand_id
1 'polypeptide(L)'
;MSKNLLLKNARKAKGWGQKHLADFAVVSLSTIERAERGEPLRIDNIERISRCLGKTPEELGLFQIEFKDEHPQKIPLIVTSTNKTSTNPIALLTEDIQLIPATKISDSDLLSFLKSGVRACEDLYYGGSPYQVEVILPLYCKQSEMLAHEESHEQEEAGKVASEAYILRSEIAADRSDFQRAILAGKKAFMYGQLGNDTNLQIAALISLGNISFHQRNTKAAIQSFKLAIYLFEGNEEVTPLLKGRTYVGIAETYALEQNLQEATRAMGLAYEYFPLRPEEDPAYRYIRASRYAL
;
A
#
# COMPACT_ATOMS: atom_id res chain seq x y z
N MET A 1 2.39 -32.34 16.44
CA MET A 1 3.65 -31.98 17.13
C MET A 1 3.88 -30.48 17.00
N SER A 2 4.35 -29.81 18.05
CA SER A 2 4.65 -28.36 18.00
C SER A 2 5.92 -28.15 17.16
N LYS A 3 5.84 -27.24 16.17
CA LYS A 3 6.97 -26.89 15.29
C LYS A 3 7.77 -25.70 15.82
N ASN A 4 7.11 -24.75 16.50
CA ASN A 4 7.80 -23.63 17.15
C ASN A 4 8.18 -23.98 18.59
N LEU A 5 9.35 -24.60 18.74
CA LEU A 5 9.88 -25.00 20.05
C LEU A 5 10.31 -23.81 20.91
N LEU A 6 10.68 -22.68 20.30
CA LEU A 6 11.14 -21.48 21.01
C LEU A 6 10.01 -20.87 21.86
N LEU A 7 8.85 -20.61 21.23
CA LEU A 7 7.66 -20.12 21.93
C LEU A 7 7.22 -21.08 23.04
N LYS A 8 7.17 -22.38 22.73
CA LYS A 8 6.76 -23.41 23.69
C LYS A 8 7.68 -23.46 24.91
N ASN A 9 8.99 -23.35 24.71
CA ASN A 9 9.97 -23.35 25.79
C ASN A 9 9.88 -22.08 26.63
N ALA A 10 9.75 -20.90 26.00
CA ALA A 10 9.58 -19.63 26.69
C ALA A 10 8.35 -19.63 27.61
N ARG A 11 7.22 -20.16 27.10
CA ARG A 11 6.00 -20.34 27.90
C ARG A 11 6.19 -21.30 29.07
N LYS A 12 6.82 -22.45 28.82
CA LYS A 12 7.09 -23.45 29.87
C LYS A 12 8.06 -22.94 30.94
N ALA A 13 9.02 -22.10 30.58
CA ALA A 13 9.95 -21.48 31.53
C ALA A 13 9.23 -20.58 32.55
N LYS A 14 8.08 -20.00 32.19
CA LYS A 14 7.19 -19.29 33.12
C LYS A 14 6.21 -20.19 33.89
N GLY A 15 6.27 -21.51 33.69
CA GLY A 15 5.31 -22.46 34.28
C GLY A 15 3.91 -22.38 33.67
N TRP A 16 3.75 -21.77 32.49
CA TRP A 16 2.44 -21.51 31.90
C TRP A 16 1.98 -22.65 30.99
N GLY A 17 0.68 -22.94 31.04
CA GLY A 17 -0.04 -23.69 29.99
C GLY A 17 -0.39 -22.79 28.79
N GLN A 18 -0.80 -23.37 27.65
CA GLN A 18 -1.20 -22.59 26.47
C GLN A 18 -2.35 -21.61 26.79
N LYS A 19 -3.35 -22.06 27.55
CA LYS A 19 -4.47 -21.23 28.02
C LYS A 19 -4.02 -20.03 28.85
N HIS A 20 -3.09 -20.23 29.79
CA HIS A 20 -2.53 -19.14 30.58
C HIS A 20 -1.87 -18.07 29.70
N LEU A 21 -1.06 -18.47 28.71
CA LEU A 21 -0.45 -17.51 27.79
C LEU A 21 -1.51 -16.76 26.97
N ALA A 22 -2.55 -17.45 26.49
CA ALA A 22 -3.64 -16.84 25.76
C ALA A 22 -4.35 -15.76 26.60
N ASP A 23 -4.69 -16.09 27.84
CA ASP A 23 -5.37 -15.19 28.78
C ASP A 23 -4.49 -13.97 29.10
N PHE A 24 -3.20 -14.16 29.43
CA PHE A 24 -2.29 -13.06 29.76
C PHE A 24 -1.92 -12.17 28.56
N ALA A 25 -1.79 -12.75 27.37
CA ALA A 25 -1.53 -11.99 26.14
C ALA A 25 -2.80 -11.37 25.55
N VAL A 26 -3.99 -11.67 26.09
CA VAL A 26 -5.29 -11.20 25.57
C VAL A 26 -5.46 -11.61 24.09
N VAL A 27 -5.25 -12.90 23.82
CA VAL A 27 -5.45 -13.54 22.51
C VAL A 27 -6.22 -14.85 22.68
N SER A 28 -6.76 -15.42 21.60
CA SER A 28 -7.48 -16.70 21.69
C SER A 28 -6.52 -17.88 21.95
N LEU A 29 -7.02 -18.94 22.58
CA LEU A 29 -6.27 -20.20 22.74
C LEU A 29 -5.80 -20.76 21.39
N SER A 30 -6.68 -20.72 20.38
CA SER A 30 -6.36 -21.16 19.01
C SER A 30 -5.20 -20.37 18.40
N THR A 31 -5.03 -19.08 18.74
CA THR A 31 -3.89 -18.27 18.30
C THR A 31 -2.58 -18.82 18.84
N ILE A 32 -2.53 -19.21 20.13
CA ILE A 32 -1.34 -19.81 20.75
C ILE A 32 -1.04 -21.18 20.15
N GLU A 33 -2.06 -22.00 19.90
CA GLU A 33 -1.88 -23.31 19.28
C GLU A 33 -1.31 -23.19 17.86
N ARG A 34 -1.84 -22.26 17.05
CA ARG A 34 -1.31 -21.95 15.71
C ARG A 34 0.14 -21.48 15.77
N ALA A 35 0.45 -20.57 16.69
CA ALA A 35 1.80 -20.07 16.92
C ALA A 35 2.78 -21.21 17.26
N GLU A 36 2.41 -22.12 18.16
CA GLU A 36 3.25 -23.27 18.53
C GLU A 36 3.37 -24.31 17.41
N ARG A 37 2.45 -24.33 16.44
CA ARG A 37 2.56 -25.11 15.20
C ARG A 37 3.39 -24.41 14.12
N GLY A 38 3.87 -23.19 14.38
CA GLY A 38 4.68 -22.42 13.44
C GLY A 38 3.86 -21.89 12.26
N GLU A 39 2.55 -21.69 12.43
CA GLU A 39 1.71 -21.04 11.43
C GLU A 39 1.85 -19.51 11.53
N PRO A 40 1.69 -18.79 10.41
CA PRO A 40 1.76 -17.33 10.40
C PRO A 40 0.67 -16.72 11.28
N LEU A 41 1.07 -15.73 12.08
CA LEU A 41 0.19 -14.95 12.94
C LEU A 41 0.06 -13.52 12.43
N ARG A 42 -1.01 -12.85 12.85
CA ARG A 42 -1.14 -11.39 12.69
C ARG A 42 -0.13 -10.66 13.59
N ILE A 43 0.34 -9.50 13.12
CA ILE A 43 1.39 -8.70 13.78
C ILE A 43 0.97 -8.28 15.21
N ASP A 44 -0.29 -7.87 15.39
CA ASP A 44 -0.82 -7.47 16.70
C ASP A 44 -0.76 -8.59 17.74
N ASN A 45 -1.04 -9.83 17.32
CA ASN A 45 -0.92 -11.00 18.18
C ASN A 45 0.55 -11.30 18.52
N ILE A 46 1.47 -11.15 17.56
CA ILE A 46 2.92 -11.34 17.77
C ILE A 46 3.42 -10.36 18.83
N GLU A 47 3.06 -9.08 18.72
CA GLU A 47 3.46 -8.04 19.68
C GLU A 47 2.93 -8.32 21.09
N ARG A 48 1.66 -8.71 21.22
CA ARG A 48 1.05 -9.05 22.51
C ARG A 48 1.71 -10.25 23.18
N ILE A 49 1.98 -11.31 22.42
CA ILE A 49 2.67 -12.51 22.91
C ILE A 49 4.11 -12.15 23.33
N SER A 50 4.81 -11.37 22.51
CA SER A 50 6.19 -10.90 22.76
C SER A 50 6.29 -10.07 24.03
N ARG A 51 5.38 -9.10 24.19
CA ARG A 51 5.27 -8.27 25.40
C ARG A 51 4.96 -9.11 26.64
N CYS A 52 4.03 -10.06 26.53
CA CYS A 52 3.64 -10.94 27.64
C CYS A 52 4.79 -11.85 28.12
N LEU A 53 5.61 -12.33 27.18
CA LEU A 53 6.76 -13.18 27.49
C LEU A 53 8.04 -12.38 27.83
N GLY A 54 8.08 -11.08 27.51
CA GLY A 54 9.26 -10.23 27.72
C GLY A 54 10.41 -10.64 26.79
N LYS A 55 10.10 -11.01 25.55
CA LYS A 55 11.02 -11.51 24.53
C LYS A 55 10.69 -10.88 23.18
N THR A 56 11.67 -10.80 22.29
CA THR A 56 11.41 -10.32 20.92
C THR A 56 10.71 -11.41 20.08
N PRO A 57 10.01 -11.03 19.00
CA PRO A 57 9.40 -12.01 18.09
C PRO A 57 10.38 -13.06 17.55
N GLU A 58 11.63 -12.67 17.27
CA GLU A 58 12.70 -13.54 16.76
C GLU A 58 13.12 -14.57 17.82
N GLU A 59 13.29 -14.14 19.07
CA GLU A 59 13.60 -15.03 20.20
C GLU A 59 12.51 -16.05 20.48
N LEU A 60 11.27 -15.74 20.07
CA LEU A 60 10.10 -16.62 20.16
C LEU A 60 9.85 -17.43 18.90
N GLY A 61 10.65 -17.26 17.84
CA GLY A 61 10.44 -17.92 16.55
C GLY A 61 9.13 -17.55 15.87
N LEU A 62 8.62 -16.33 16.10
CA LEU A 62 7.35 -15.84 15.55
C LEU A 62 7.49 -15.19 14.17
N PHE A 63 8.71 -14.85 13.75
CA PHE A 63 9.01 -14.48 12.37
C PHE A 63 9.56 -15.70 11.62
N GLN A 64 8.83 -16.15 10.60
CA GLN A 64 9.37 -16.99 9.56
C GLN A 64 9.59 -16.11 8.34
N ILE A 65 10.79 -15.56 8.22
CA ILE A 65 11.23 -15.04 6.93
C ILE A 65 11.68 -16.27 6.16
N GLU A 66 10.76 -16.85 5.38
CA GLU A 66 11.16 -17.77 4.32
C GLU A 66 11.88 -16.92 3.27
N PHE A 67 13.20 -16.76 3.45
CA PHE A 67 14.06 -16.38 2.35
C PHE A 67 14.02 -17.55 1.37
N LYS A 68 13.10 -17.49 0.40
CA LYS A 68 13.31 -18.23 -0.83
C LYS A 68 14.60 -17.70 -1.42
N ASP A 69 15.60 -18.57 -1.53
CA ASP A 69 16.86 -18.33 -2.21
C ASP A 69 16.59 -18.04 -3.69
N GLU A 70 16.05 -16.87 -4.00
CA GLU A 70 16.08 -16.31 -5.34
C GLU A 70 17.37 -15.49 -5.46
N HIS A 71 18.20 -15.91 -6.40
CA HIS A 71 19.54 -15.38 -6.66
C HIS A 71 19.61 -13.84 -6.62
N PRO A 72 20.64 -13.25 -5.98
CA PRO A 72 20.79 -11.81 -5.93
C PRO A 72 21.14 -11.29 -7.34
N GLN A 73 20.16 -10.69 -8.01
CA GLN A 73 20.45 -9.82 -9.14
C GLN A 73 21.21 -8.60 -8.62
N LYS A 74 22.44 -8.45 -9.10
CA LYS A 74 23.33 -7.33 -8.79
C LYS A 74 22.69 -6.02 -9.24
N ILE A 75 22.26 -5.21 -8.29
CA ILE A 75 22.00 -3.78 -8.51
C ILE A 75 23.35 -3.08 -8.65
N PRO A 76 23.60 -2.26 -9.70
CA PRO A 76 24.82 -1.47 -9.78
C PRO A 76 24.77 -0.35 -8.74
N LEU A 77 25.62 -0.47 -7.73
CA LEU A 77 25.86 0.54 -6.71
C LEU A 77 26.69 1.68 -7.34
N ILE A 78 26.06 2.79 -7.72
CA ILE A 78 26.78 4.03 -8.02
C ILE A 78 26.80 4.85 -6.72
N VAL A 79 27.90 4.72 -5.98
CA VAL A 79 28.25 5.60 -4.86
C VAL A 79 29.32 6.55 -5.35
N THR A 80 28.98 7.82 -5.54
CA THR A 80 29.97 8.89 -5.55
C THR A 80 30.02 9.51 -4.16
N SER A 81 31.09 9.18 -3.46
CA SER A 81 31.48 9.79 -2.19
C SER A 81 31.96 11.21 -2.44
N THR A 82 31.37 12.21 -1.76
CA THR A 82 32.09 13.44 -1.41
C THR A 82 31.80 13.86 0.03
N ASN A 83 32.86 13.77 0.81
CA ASN A 83 33.27 14.55 1.99
C ASN A 83 32.31 14.83 3.16
N LYS A 84 32.80 14.37 4.31
CA LYS A 84 32.48 14.78 5.68
C LYS A 84 32.53 16.30 5.84
N THR A 85 31.41 16.88 6.29
CA THR A 85 31.42 17.87 7.38
C THR A 85 30.16 17.69 8.23
N SER A 86 30.40 17.44 9.51
CA SER A 86 29.44 17.41 10.60
C SER A 86 28.77 18.78 10.75
N THR A 87 27.44 18.86 10.59
CA THR A 87 26.50 19.65 11.39
C THR A 87 25.04 19.40 10.93
N ASN A 88 24.17 18.97 11.86
CA ASN A 88 22.70 18.99 11.85
C ASN A 88 21.90 18.48 10.61
N PRO A 89 21.16 17.35 10.69
CA PRO A 89 20.50 16.74 9.53
C PRO A 89 19.09 17.28 9.17
N ILE A 90 18.58 18.35 9.79
CA ILE A 90 17.18 18.79 9.59
C ILE A 90 17.05 20.13 8.83
N ALA A 91 18.15 20.86 8.58
CA ALA A 91 18.08 22.19 7.96
C ALA A 91 18.41 22.25 6.45
N LEU A 92 18.61 21.12 5.77
CA LEU A 92 19.19 21.08 4.42
C LEU A 92 18.26 20.57 3.30
N LEU A 93 16.94 20.68 3.45
CA LEU A 93 15.96 20.20 2.44
C LEU A 93 15.10 21.30 1.80
N THR A 94 15.51 22.58 1.90
CA THR A 94 14.83 23.70 1.21
C THR A 94 15.69 24.39 0.17
N GLU A 95 16.87 23.87 -0.16
CA GLU A 95 17.66 24.39 -1.27
C GLU A 95 17.50 23.47 -2.49
N ASP A 96 17.14 24.11 -3.60
CA ASP A 96 16.94 23.58 -4.94
C ASP A 96 17.79 22.34 -5.23
N ILE A 97 17.14 21.17 -5.31
CA ILE A 97 17.75 19.97 -5.89
C ILE A 97 18.02 20.33 -7.36
N GLN A 98 19.25 20.74 -7.64
CA GLN A 98 19.72 21.00 -8.99
C GLN A 98 19.60 19.71 -9.78
N LEU A 99 18.80 19.76 -10.85
CA LEU A 99 18.66 18.69 -11.82
C LEU A 99 20.06 18.22 -12.25
N ILE A 100 20.24 16.90 -12.26
CA ILE A 100 21.42 16.23 -12.83
C ILE A 100 21.71 16.85 -14.20
N PRO A 101 22.97 17.25 -14.49
CA PRO A 101 23.30 17.82 -15.80
C PRO A 101 22.91 16.81 -16.87
N ALA A 102 22.05 17.25 -17.80
CA ALA A 102 21.51 16.47 -18.89
C ALA A 102 22.62 16.02 -19.85
N THR A 103 23.37 14.99 -19.49
CA THR A 103 23.74 13.98 -20.49
C THR A 103 22.43 13.54 -21.13
N LYS A 104 22.33 13.56 -22.46
CA LYS A 104 21.13 13.18 -23.24
C LYS A 104 20.68 11.75 -22.89
N ILE A 105 20.01 11.59 -21.76
CA ILE A 105 19.18 10.45 -21.46
C ILE A 105 18.02 10.58 -22.45
N SER A 106 17.75 9.53 -23.23
CA SER A 106 16.58 9.55 -24.09
C SER A 106 15.32 9.61 -23.22
N ASP A 107 14.26 10.25 -23.69
CA ASP A 107 13.01 10.34 -22.91
C ASP A 107 12.51 8.94 -22.48
N SER A 108 12.75 7.94 -23.33
CA SER A 108 12.49 6.51 -23.05
C SER A 108 13.25 5.94 -21.87
N ASP A 109 14.55 6.24 -21.78
CA ASP A 109 15.38 5.79 -20.67
C ASP A 109 14.94 6.48 -19.36
N LEU A 110 14.55 7.75 -19.44
CA LEU A 110 14.03 8.50 -18.31
C LEU A 110 12.68 7.94 -17.83
N LEU A 111 11.74 7.67 -18.73
CA LEU A 111 10.44 7.11 -18.37
C LEU A 111 10.57 5.73 -17.73
N SER A 112 11.43 4.87 -18.28
CA SER A 112 11.75 3.56 -17.70
C SER A 112 12.33 3.68 -16.29
N PHE A 113 13.22 4.66 -16.08
CA PHE A 113 13.76 4.98 -14.76
C PHE A 113 12.68 5.45 -13.78
N LEU A 114 11.80 6.37 -14.21
CA LEU A 114 10.69 6.88 -13.38
C LEU A 114 9.72 5.76 -12.98
N LYS A 115 9.34 4.91 -13.95
CA LYS A 115 8.48 3.75 -13.70
C LYS A 115 9.08 2.82 -12.65
N SER A 116 10.38 2.54 -12.74
CA SER A 116 11.09 1.72 -11.77
C SER A 116 11.21 2.41 -10.40
N GLY A 117 11.41 3.72 -10.38
CA GLY A 117 11.46 4.53 -9.15
C GLY A 117 10.12 4.56 -8.41
N VAL A 118 9.01 4.75 -9.12
CA VAL A 118 7.66 4.71 -8.53
C VAL A 118 7.37 3.33 -7.95
N ARG A 119 7.73 2.25 -8.66
CA ARG A 119 7.59 0.88 -8.14
C ARG A 119 8.38 0.65 -6.86
N ALA A 120 9.63 1.09 -6.83
CA ALA A 120 10.45 1.00 -5.61
C ALA A 120 9.83 1.80 -4.44
N CYS A 121 9.22 2.95 -4.73
CA CYS A 121 8.49 3.72 -3.73
C CYS A 121 7.27 2.98 -3.19
N GLU A 122 6.48 2.32 -4.03
CA GLU A 122 5.34 1.50 -3.60
C GLU A 122 5.81 0.36 -2.68
N ASP A 123 6.86 -0.36 -3.07
CA ASP A 123 7.43 -1.44 -2.26
C ASP A 123 7.97 -0.96 -0.92
N LEU A 124 8.66 0.18 -0.89
CA LEU A 124 9.14 0.79 0.35
C LEU A 124 7.99 1.24 1.26
N TYR A 125 6.96 1.88 0.69
CA TYR A 125 5.81 2.37 1.45
C TYR A 125 5.09 1.21 2.13
N TYR A 126 4.67 0.22 1.35
CA TYR A 126 3.95 -0.93 1.87
C TYR A 126 4.84 -1.91 2.64
N GLY A 127 6.16 -1.83 2.47
CA GLY A 127 7.17 -2.51 3.29
C GLY A 127 7.41 -1.84 4.65
N GLY A 128 6.70 -0.75 4.97
CA GLY A 128 6.78 -0.07 6.26
C GLY A 128 7.84 1.01 6.36
N SER A 129 8.33 1.53 5.22
CA SER A 129 9.32 2.62 5.16
C SER A 129 8.77 3.92 4.52
N PRO A 130 7.61 4.45 4.95
CA PRO A 130 6.94 5.58 4.29
C PRO A 130 7.78 6.88 4.30
N TYR A 131 8.62 7.08 5.31
CA TYR A 131 9.46 8.29 5.41
C TYR A 131 10.47 8.41 4.26
N GLN A 132 11.03 7.30 3.78
CA GLN A 132 11.96 7.33 2.65
C GLN A 132 11.24 7.74 1.36
N VAL A 133 10.00 7.26 1.21
CA VAL A 133 9.14 7.57 0.06
C VAL A 133 8.73 9.03 0.06
N GLU A 134 8.36 9.59 1.21
CA GLU A 134 8.00 11.01 1.37
C GLU A 134 9.06 11.98 0.84
N VAL A 135 10.35 11.61 0.98
CA VAL A 135 11.48 12.44 0.53
C VAL A 135 11.62 12.42 -0.99
N ILE A 136 11.51 11.25 -1.63
CA ILE A 136 11.85 11.08 -3.06
C ILE A 136 10.63 11.19 -3.99
N LEU A 137 9.44 10.80 -3.53
CA LEU A 137 8.22 10.75 -4.35
C LEU A 137 7.86 12.09 -5.01
N PRO A 138 8.03 13.27 -4.36
CA PRO A 138 7.77 14.55 -5.01
C PRO A 138 8.55 14.77 -6.32
N LEU A 139 9.78 14.26 -6.40
CA LEU A 139 10.60 14.31 -7.61
C LEU A 139 9.97 13.47 -8.73
N TYR A 140 9.61 12.22 -8.42
CA TYR A 140 8.97 11.33 -9.40
C TYR A 140 7.64 11.89 -9.89
N CYS A 141 6.78 12.39 -9.00
CA CYS A 141 5.53 13.06 -9.39
C CYS A 141 5.78 14.20 -10.39
N LYS A 142 6.77 15.06 -10.12
CA LYS A 142 7.08 16.22 -10.96
C LYS A 142 7.63 15.79 -12.33
N GLN A 143 8.57 14.83 -12.35
CA GLN A 143 9.19 14.38 -13.59
C GLN A 143 8.22 13.61 -14.48
N SER A 144 7.41 12.71 -13.92
CA SER A 144 6.38 12.00 -14.68
C SER A 144 5.29 12.95 -15.20
N GLU A 145 4.91 13.96 -14.41
CA GLU A 145 3.98 15.02 -14.84
C GLU A 145 4.51 15.83 -16.01
N MET A 146 5.81 16.15 -16.03
CA MET A 146 6.43 16.85 -17.16
C MET A 146 6.33 16.02 -18.45
N LEU A 147 6.75 14.75 -18.40
CA LEU A 147 6.69 13.85 -19.56
C LEU A 147 5.25 13.60 -20.04
N ALA A 148 4.29 13.52 -19.11
CA ALA A 148 2.88 13.34 -19.46
C ALA A 148 2.29 14.57 -20.18
N HIS A 149 2.83 15.78 -19.97
CA HIS A 149 2.36 16.97 -20.68
C HIS A 149 3.06 17.18 -22.03
N GLU A 150 4.14 16.46 -22.30
CA GLU A 150 4.82 16.52 -23.58
C GLU A 150 4.08 15.68 -24.61
N GLU A 151 3.67 16.30 -25.71
CA GLU A 151 3.07 15.61 -26.85
C GLU A 151 4.12 14.70 -27.50
N SER A 152 4.13 13.44 -27.07
CA SER A 152 5.09 12.43 -27.49
C SER A 152 4.42 11.06 -27.58
N HIS A 153 5.12 10.11 -28.21
CA HIS A 153 4.71 8.71 -28.23
C HIS A 153 4.69 8.05 -26.83
N GLU A 154 5.31 8.69 -25.84
CA GLU A 154 5.41 8.21 -24.46
C GLU A 154 4.40 8.86 -23.52
N GLN A 155 3.61 9.82 -24.01
CA GLN A 155 2.66 10.60 -23.22
C GLN A 155 1.70 9.72 -22.41
N GLU A 156 1.13 8.69 -23.05
CA GLU A 156 0.18 7.80 -22.40
C GLU A 156 0.84 7.03 -21.25
N GLU A 157 2.01 6.45 -21.49
CA GLU A 157 2.74 5.68 -20.48
C GLU A 157 3.26 6.59 -19.35
N ALA A 158 3.71 7.81 -19.67
CA ALA A 158 4.05 8.81 -18.68
C ALA A 158 2.83 9.22 -17.83
N GLY A 159 1.65 9.31 -18.43
CA GLY A 159 0.38 9.49 -17.73
C GLY A 159 0.10 8.37 -16.73
N LYS A 160 0.31 7.10 -17.10
CA LYS A 160 0.17 5.95 -16.18
C LYS A 160 1.14 6.06 -14.99
N VAL A 161 2.42 6.32 -15.25
CA VAL A 161 3.44 6.48 -14.20
C VAL A 161 3.11 7.66 -13.27
N ALA A 162 2.65 8.79 -13.83
CA ALA A 162 2.23 9.94 -13.05
C ALA A 162 1.00 9.62 -12.18
N SER A 163 0.03 8.88 -12.72
CA SER A 163 -1.16 8.46 -11.98
C SER A 163 -0.79 7.63 -10.76
N GLU A 164 0.05 6.60 -10.93
CA GLU A 164 0.55 5.74 -9.84
C GLU A 164 1.30 6.53 -8.76
N ALA A 165 2.22 7.41 -9.18
CA ALA A 165 2.96 8.26 -8.25
C ALA A 165 2.01 9.14 -7.40
N TYR A 166 0.95 9.66 -8.02
CA TYR A 166 -0.04 10.48 -7.33
C TYR A 166 -1.04 9.66 -6.49
N ILE A 167 -1.33 8.40 -6.83
CA ILE A 167 -2.06 7.47 -5.94
C ILE A 167 -1.26 7.28 -4.65
N LEU A 168 0.01 6.92 -4.76
CA LEU A 168 0.88 6.72 -3.60
C LEU A 168 1.02 7.99 -2.75
N ARG A 169 1.15 9.16 -3.41
CA ARG A 169 1.18 10.46 -2.72
C ARG A 169 -0.12 10.74 -1.98
N SER A 170 -1.26 10.33 -2.54
CA SER A 170 -2.57 10.47 -1.93
C SER A 170 -2.70 9.62 -0.67
N GLU A 171 -2.23 8.36 -0.71
CA GLU A 171 -2.22 7.47 0.45
C GLU A 171 -1.33 7.99 1.58
N ILE A 172 -0.09 8.37 1.26
CA ILE A 172 0.84 8.95 2.25
C ILE A 172 0.23 10.17 2.93
N ALA A 173 -0.37 11.08 2.15
CA ALA A 173 -1.00 12.27 2.72
C ALA A 173 -2.22 11.92 3.60
N ALA A 174 -3.01 10.91 3.21
CA ALA A 174 -4.13 10.43 4.00
C ALA A 174 -3.67 9.80 5.34
N ASP A 175 -2.59 9.02 5.34
CA ASP A 175 -1.98 8.45 6.54
C ASP A 175 -1.48 9.53 7.52
N ARG A 176 -1.02 10.67 6.98
CA ARG A 176 -0.66 11.85 7.78
C ARG A 176 -1.87 12.70 8.21
N SER A 177 -3.09 12.27 7.88
CA SER A 177 -4.33 13.05 8.06
C SER A 177 -4.30 14.43 7.36
N ASP A 178 -3.42 14.62 6.38
CA ASP A 178 -3.40 15.80 5.52
C ASP A 178 -4.36 15.57 4.35
N PHE A 179 -5.65 15.56 4.67
CA PHE A 179 -6.68 15.23 3.69
C PHE A 179 -6.77 16.24 2.54
N GLN A 180 -6.35 17.49 2.75
CA GLN A 180 -6.31 18.48 1.67
C GLN A 180 -5.28 18.06 0.61
N ARG A 181 -4.04 17.73 1.02
CA ARG A 181 -3.03 17.21 0.09
C ARG A 181 -3.44 15.87 -0.51
N ALA A 182 -4.07 15.00 0.28
CA ALA A 182 -4.54 13.70 -0.18
C ALA A 182 -5.57 13.83 -1.32
N ILE A 183 -6.56 14.72 -1.16
CA ILE A 183 -7.58 15.00 -2.20
C ILE A 183 -6.94 15.61 -3.45
N LEU A 184 -6.02 16.56 -3.30
CA LEU A 184 -5.34 17.16 -4.45
C LEU A 184 -4.52 16.12 -5.23
N ALA A 185 -3.79 15.26 -4.52
CA ALA A 185 -3.04 14.16 -5.12
C ALA A 185 -3.99 13.15 -5.80
N GLY A 186 -5.08 12.74 -5.15
CA GLY A 186 -6.06 11.81 -5.73
C GLY A 186 -6.74 12.36 -6.99
N LYS A 187 -7.02 13.67 -7.05
CA LYS A 187 -7.54 14.33 -8.26
C LYS A 187 -6.51 14.34 -9.39
N LYS A 188 -5.25 14.61 -9.09
CA LYS A 188 -4.17 14.51 -10.07
C LYS A 188 -4.01 13.07 -10.58
N ALA A 189 -4.05 12.08 -9.68
CA ALA A 189 -4.01 10.68 -10.05
C ALA A 189 -5.12 10.31 -11.05
N PHE A 190 -6.36 10.74 -10.78
CA PHE A 190 -7.48 10.51 -11.69
C PHE A 190 -7.25 11.15 -13.07
N MET A 191 -6.87 12.42 -13.10
CA MET A 191 -6.56 13.15 -14.33
C MET A 191 -5.46 12.46 -15.16
N TYR A 192 -4.37 12.02 -14.52
CA TYR A 192 -3.30 11.31 -15.21
C TYR A 192 -3.68 9.90 -15.65
N GLY A 193 -4.58 9.23 -14.94
CA GLY A 193 -5.18 7.97 -15.39
C GLY A 193 -6.05 8.15 -16.63
N GLN A 194 -6.71 9.31 -16.78
CA GLN A 194 -7.42 9.67 -18.01
C GLN A 194 -6.45 9.93 -19.16
N LEU A 195 -5.39 10.70 -18.91
CA LEU A 195 -4.37 11.00 -19.91
C LEU A 195 -3.60 9.75 -20.36
N GLY A 196 -3.35 8.82 -19.44
CA GLY A 196 -2.77 7.51 -19.73
C GLY A 196 -3.75 6.49 -20.27
N ASN A 197 -5.00 6.87 -20.54
CA ASN A 197 -6.07 5.99 -21.03
C ASN A 197 -6.19 4.66 -20.25
N ASP A 198 -5.97 4.70 -18.93
CA ASP A 198 -5.95 3.52 -18.07
C ASP A 198 -7.12 3.56 -17.08
N THR A 199 -8.17 2.79 -17.39
CA THR A 199 -9.38 2.73 -16.57
C THR A 199 -9.10 2.15 -15.17
N ASN A 200 -8.15 1.21 -15.04
CA ASN A 200 -7.79 0.63 -13.75
C ASN A 200 -7.18 1.70 -12.83
N LEU A 201 -6.30 2.54 -13.35
CA LEU A 201 -5.70 3.65 -12.59
C LEU A 201 -6.71 4.76 -12.26
N GLN A 202 -7.64 5.06 -13.17
CA GLN A 202 -8.76 5.98 -12.88
C GLN A 202 -9.62 5.47 -11.72
N ILE A 203 -9.96 4.19 -11.71
CA ILE A 203 -10.74 3.56 -10.64
C ILE A 203 -9.96 3.57 -9.32
N ALA A 204 -8.66 3.25 -9.35
CA ALA A 204 -7.82 3.28 -8.15
C ALA A 204 -7.76 4.68 -7.52
N ALA A 205 -7.63 5.73 -8.35
CA ALA A 205 -7.68 7.11 -7.88
C ALA A 205 -9.05 7.46 -7.25
N LEU A 206 -10.16 6.99 -7.83
CA LEU A 206 -11.50 7.18 -7.27
C LEU A 206 -11.71 6.42 -5.96
N ILE A 207 -11.17 5.21 -5.83
CA ILE A 207 -11.17 4.47 -4.55
C ILE A 207 -10.42 5.27 -3.48
N SER A 208 -9.25 5.83 -3.80
CA SER A 208 -8.51 6.69 -2.87
C SER A 208 -9.33 7.91 -2.43
N LEU A 209 -9.92 8.64 -3.38
CA LEU A 209 -10.80 9.79 -3.08
C LEU A 209 -12.02 9.40 -2.23
N GLY A 210 -12.61 8.24 -2.51
CA GLY A 210 -13.71 7.67 -1.73
C GLY A 210 -13.30 7.38 -0.29
N ASN A 211 -12.17 6.72 -0.09
CA ASN A 211 -11.62 6.41 1.24
C ASN A 211 -11.30 7.69 2.02
N ILE A 212 -10.65 8.68 1.40
CA ILE A 212 -10.35 9.96 2.05
C ILE A 212 -11.64 10.65 2.51
N SER A 213 -12.65 10.69 1.64
CA SER A 213 -13.95 11.29 1.96
C SER A 213 -14.66 10.53 3.10
N PHE A 214 -14.56 9.20 3.11
CA PHE A 214 -15.07 8.36 4.19
C PHE A 214 -14.42 8.67 5.54
N HIS A 215 -13.08 8.79 5.58
CA HIS A 215 -12.33 9.16 6.79
C HIS A 215 -12.70 10.56 7.30
N GLN A 216 -13.03 11.48 6.39
CA GLN A 216 -13.55 12.81 6.73
C GLN A 216 -15.03 12.83 7.15
N ARG A 217 -15.71 11.68 7.21
CA ARG A 217 -17.17 11.57 7.42
C ARG A 217 -17.99 12.30 6.37
N ASN A 218 -17.43 12.59 5.19
CA ASN A 218 -18.15 13.14 4.06
C ASN A 218 -18.72 12.01 3.19
N THR A 219 -19.77 11.35 3.70
CA THR A 219 -20.39 10.17 3.08
C THR A 219 -20.89 10.45 1.67
N LYS A 220 -21.43 11.65 1.42
CA LYS A 220 -21.91 12.06 0.09
C LYS A 220 -20.80 12.03 -0.95
N ALA A 221 -19.64 12.64 -0.64
CA ALA A 221 -18.50 12.64 -1.54
C ALA A 221 -17.93 11.22 -1.72
N ALA A 222 -17.87 10.43 -0.64
CA ALA A 222 -17.41 9.04 -0.71
C ALA A 222 -18.29 8.18 -1.63
N ILE A 223 -19.62 8.21 -1.44
CA ILE A 223 -20.59 7.51 -2.30
C ILE A 223 -20.45 7.98 -3.75
N GLN A 224 -20.28 9.28 -4.00
CA GLN A 224 -20.11 9.80 -5.35
C GLN A 224 -18.85 9.24 -6.02
N SER A 225 -17.71 9.21 -5.32
CA SER A 225 -16.47 8.63 -5.84
C SER A 225 -16.63 7.14 -6.17
N PHE A 226 -17.23 6.35 -5.28
CA PHE A 226 -17.42 4.92 -5.55
C PHE A 226 -18.44 4.65 -6.66
N LYS A 227 -19.52 5.43 -6.75
CA LYS A 227 -20.48 5.32 -7.86
C LYS A 227 -19.84 5.66 -9.21
N LEU A 228 -18.97 6.67 -9.25
CA LEU A 228 -18.23 6.99 -10.47
C LEU A 228 -17.28 5.86 -10.85
N ALA A 229 -16.61 5.23 -9.88
CA ALA A 229 -15.77 4.07 -10.12
C ALA A 229 -16.58 2.89 -10.70
N ILE A 230 -17.76 2.60 -10.13
CA ILE A 230 -18.67 1.56 -10.64
C ILE A 230 -19.07 1.84 -12.09
N TYR A 231 -19.44 3.09 -12.38
CA TYR A 231 -19.80 3.50 -13.74
C TYR A 231 -18.66 3.26 -14.75
N LEU A 232 -17.39 3.45 -14.36
CA LEU A 232 -16.25 3.22 -15.25
C LEU A 232 -15.98 1.74 -15.56
N PHE A 233 -16.39 0.82 -14.68
CA PHE A 233 -16.15 -0.62 -14.89
C PHE A 233 -17.39 -1.42 -15.29
N GLU A 234 -18.57 -0.80 -15.31
CA GLU A 234 -19.80 -1.47 -15.73
C GLU A 234 -19.73 -1.79 -17.23
N GLY A 235 -19.74 -3.09 -17.56
CA GLY A 235 -19.53 -3.57 -18.93
C GLY A 235 -18.08 -3.52 -19.43
N ASN A 236 -17.11 -3.15 -18.58
CA ASN A 236 -15.69 -3.19 -18.92
C ASN A 236 -15.00 -4.44 -18.33
N GLU A 237 -14.62 -5.36 -19.20
CA GLU A 237 -13.96 -6.62 -18.84
C GLU A 237 -12.46 -6.44 -18.51
N GLU A 238 -11.83 -5.34 -18.96
CA GLU A 238 -10.41 -5.06 -18.70
C GLU A 238 -10.15 -4.60 -17.26
N VAL A 239 -11.21 -4.18 -16.55
CA VAL A 239 -11.09 -3.81 -15.15
C VAL A 239 -10.94 -5.04 -14.28
N THR A 240 -9.85 -5.04 -13.51
CA THR A 240 -9.46 -6.17 -12.67
C THR A 240 -10.48 -6.51 -11.58
N PRO A 241 -10.63 -7.79 -11.22
CA PRO A 241 -11.51 -8.22 -10.13
C PRO A 241 -11.20 -7.55 -8.79
N LEU A 242 -9.91 -7.31 -8.47
CA LEU A 242 -9.52 -6.64 -7.23
C LEU A 242 -10.10 -5.23 -7.11
N LEU A 243 -10.05 -4.43 -8.18
CA LEU A 243 -10.61 -3.09 -8.17
C LEU A 243 -12.13 -3.10 -8.02
N LYS A 244 -12.83 -3.97 -8.78
CA LYS A 244 -14.29 -4.15 -8.67
C LYS A 244 -14.68 -4.49 -7.24
N GLY A 245 -14.04 -5.51 -6.67
CA GLY A 245 -14.25 -5.92 -5.28
C GLY A 245 -14.00 -4.79 -4.30
N ARG A 246 -12.85 -4.11 -4.40
CA ARG A 246 -12.47 -3.02 -3.47
C ARG A 246 -13.39 -1.81 -3.55
N THR A 247 -13.89 -1.46 -4.72
CA THR A 247 -14.90 -0.40 -4.89
C THR A 247 -16.20 -0.77 -4.19
N TYR A 248 -16.67 -2.00 -4.34
CA TYR A 248 -17.89 -2.46 -3.66
C TYR A 248 -17.73 -2.56 -2.14
N VAL A 249 -16.55 -2.92 -1.63
CA VAL A 249 -16.25 -2.81 -0.19
C VAL A 249 -16.41 -1.36 0.29
N GLY A 250 -15.75 -0.41 -0.38
CA GLY A 250 -15.77 0.99 0.04
C GLY A 250 -17.17 1.60 0.04
N ILE A 251 -17.99 1.29 -0.98
CA ILE A 251 -19.37 1.79 -1.01
C ILE A 251 -20.25 1.10 0.04
N ALA A 252 -20.02 -0.20 0.34
CA ALA A 252 -20.74 -0.92 1.39
C ALA A 252 -20.46 -0.32 2.78
N GLU A 253 -19.19 -0.05 3.09
CA GLU A 253 -18.76 0.62 4.33
C GLU A 253 -19.41 2.00 4.47
N THR A 254 -19.48 2.75 3.36
CA THR A 254 -20.07 4.08 3.37
C THR A 254 -21.59 4.03 3.55
N TYR A 255 -22.29 3.08 2.92
CA TYR A 255 -23.72 2.86 3.16
C TYR A 255 -24.01 2.42 4.59
N ALA A 256 -23.18 1.57 5.18
CA ALA A 256 -23.31 1.17 6.57
C ALA A 256 -23.17 2.38 7.52
N LEU A 257 -22.25 3.31 7.21
CA LEU A 257 -22.09 4.55 7.96
C LEU A 257 -23.33 5.46 7.88
N GLU A 258 -24.04 5.46 6.74
CA GLU A 258 -25.33 6.15 6.56
C GLU A 258 -26.53 5.36 7.11
N GLN A 259 -26.32 4.23 7.79
CA GLN A 259 -27.36 3.32 8.29
C GLN A 259 -28.27 2.74 7.19
N ASN A 260 -27.81 2.75 5.93
CA ASN A 260 -28.51 2.15 4.81
C ASN A 260 -28.11 0.67 4.67
N LEU A 261 -28.60 -0.15 5.59
CA LEU A 261 -28.20 -1.55 5.73
C LEU A 261 -28.52 -2.40 4.49
N GLN A 262 -29.61 -2.07 3.77
CA GLN A 262 -30.00 -2.80 2.56
C GLN A 262 -28.99 -2.59 1.44
N GLU A 263 -28.62 -1.33 1.16
CA GLU A 263 -27.61 -1.00 0.15
C GLU A 263 -26.23 -1.54 0.55
N ALA A 264 -25.86 -1.43 1.83
CA ALA A 264 -24.61 -1.97 2.36
C ALA A 264 -24.51 -3.48 2.14
N THR A 265 -25.57 -4.24 2.46
CA THR A 265 -25.60 -5.70 2.27
C THR A 265 -25.51 -6.08 0.79
N ARG A 266 -26.20 -5.35 -0.09
CA ARG A 266 -26.16 -5.60 -1.54
C ARG A 266 -24.75 -5.36 -2.10
N ALA A 267 -24.15 -4.22 -1.75
CA ALA A 267 -22.79 -3.89 -2.16
C ALA A 267 -21.78 -4.90 -1.62
N MET A 268 -21.94 -5.36 -0.37
CA MET A 268 -21.08 -6.40 0.19
C MET A 268 -21.20 -7.72 -0.57
N GLY A 269 -22.41 -8.13 -0.97
CA GLY A 269 -22.61 -9.32 -1.81
C GLY A 269 -21.82 -9.25 -3.12
N LEU A 270 -21.86 -8.09 -3.80
CA LEU A 270 -21.09 -7.84 -5.02
C LEU A 270 -19.57 -7.82 -4.74
N ALA A 271 -19.16 -7.29 -3.60
CA ALA A 271 -17.76 -7.33 -3.19
C ALA A 271 -17.27 -8.79 -3.09
N TYR A 272 -18.01 -9.68 -2.43
CA TYR A 272 -17.68 -11.11 -2.34
C TYR A 272 -17.64 -11.81 -3.71
N GLU A 273 -18.49 -11.40 -4.64
CA GLU A 273 -18.53 -11.96 -6.00
C GLU A 273 -17.26 -11.62 -6.80
N TYR A 274 -16.81 -10.37 -6.75
CA TYR A 274 -15.66 -9.91 -7.54
C TYR A 274 -14.31 -10.12 -6.87
N PHE A 275 -14.22 -10.11 -5.54
CA PHE A 275 -12.92 -10.07 -4.87
C PHE A 275 -12.12 -11.36 -5.13
N PRO A 276 -10.90 -11.28 -5.71
CA PRO A 276 -10.13 -12.46 -6.05
C PRO A 276 -9.76 -13.27 -4.81
N LEU A 277 -9.62 -14.59 -4.98
CA LEU A 277 -9.13 -15.48 -3.92
C LEU A 277 -7.68 -15.15 -3.52
N ARG A 278 -6.89 -14.70 -4.50
CA ARG A 278 -5.46 -14.39 -4.40
C ARG A 278 -5.22 -12.98 -4.92
N PRO A 279 -5.58 -11.94 -4.14
CA PRO A 279 -5.45 -10.55 -4.59
C PRO A 279 -4.02 -10.17 -4.95
N GLU A 280 -3.01 -10.83 -4.37
CA GLU A 280 -1.60 -10.62 -4.68
C GLU A 280 -1.20 -10.99 -6.12
N GLU A 281 -2.01 -11.78 -6.83
CA GLU A 281 -1.80 -12.11 -8.24
C GLU A 281 -2.53 -11.16 -9.19
N ASP A 282 -3.34 -10.24 -8.66
CA ASP A 282 -4.07 -9.25 -9.46
C ASP A 282 -3.12 -8.12 -9.90
N PRO A 283 -3.14 -7.70 -11.18
CA PRO A 283 -2.29 -6.61 -11.67
C PRO A 283 -2.42 -5.30 -10.88
N ALA A 284 -3.60 -5.02 -10.33
CA ALA A 284 -3.86 -3.81 -9.56
C ALA A 284 -3.33 -3.86 -8.12
N TYR A 285 -2.91 -5.04 -7.64
CA TYR A 285 -2.43 -5.23 -6.26
C TYR A 285 -1.26 -4.31 -5.91
N ARG A 286 -0.46 -3.94 -6.91
CA ARG A 286 0.72 -3.09 -6.73
C ARG A 286 0.38 -1.73 -6.13
N TYR A 287 -0.68 -1.09 -6.61
CA TYR A 287 -1.11 0.26 -6.21
C TYR A 287 -2.43 0.26 -5.41
N ILE A 288 -3.06 -0.90 -5.24
CA ILE A 288 -4.16 -1.13 -4.30
C ILE A 288 -3.86 -2.42 -3.53
N ARG A 289 -3.10 -2.31 -2.42
CA ARG A 289 -2.83 -3.45 -1.54
C ARG A 289 -4.04 -3.74 -0.65
N ALA A 290 -5.02 -4.43 -1.20
CA ALA A 290 -6.17 -4.92 -0.46
C ALA A 290 -6.11 -6.45 -0.29
N SER A 291 -6.50 -6.92 0.89
CA SER A 291 -6.59 -8.35 1.18
C SER A 291 -8.04 -8.77 1.36
N ARG A 292 -8.34 -10.07 1.18
CA ARG A 292 -9.66 -10.63 1.51
C ARG A 292 -10.06 -10.45 2.98
N TYR A 293 -9.12 -10.17 3.88
CA TYR A 293 -9.46 -9.84 5.27
C TYR A 293 -10.14 -8.47 5.42
N ALA A 294 -10.22 -7.67 4.35
CA ALA A 294 -10.96 -6.42 4.29
C ALA A 294 -12.45 -6.60 3.92
N LEU A 295 -12.89 -7.83 3.59
CA LEU A 295 -14.30 -8.22 3.42
C LEU A 295 -14.89 -8.76 4.74
#